data_AF-A0AAX4MMI3-F1
#
_entry.id   AF-A0AAX4MMI3-F1
#
_cell.length_a   1.000
_cell.length_b   1.000
_cell.length_c   1.000
_cell.angle_alpha   90.00
_cell.angle_beta   90.00
_cell.angle_gamma   90.00
#
_symmetry.space_group_name_H-M   'P 1'
#
loop_
_entity.id
_entity.type
_entity.pdbx_description
1 polymer ?
#
loop_
_entity_poly.entity_id
_entity_poly.type
_entity_poly.pdbx_seq_one_letter_code
_entity_poly.pdbx_strand_id
1 'polypeptide(L)'
;MSGWHVPPDPSFKSRTAGRATSQARIEFEITHPYHPWRGQRFVLATRKQNWGEDRVMFYDARGRLRSLPASWTDADEIDAFRQIAAGRSFSRPDDLSALASLIAHIKDRHRE
;
A
#
# COMPACT_ATOMS: atom_id res chain seq x y z
N MET A 1 -2.90 37.99 -9.59
CA MET A 1 -1.64 37.22 -9.58
C MET A 1 -1.37 36.80 -8.16
N SER A 2 -1.77 35.59 -7.79
CA SER A 2 -1.46 35.02 -6.48
C SER A 2 -0.94 33.61 -6.73
N GLY A 3 0.38 33.48 -6.64
CA GLY A 3 1.10 32.22 -6.83
C GLY A 3 0.82 31.30 -5.65
N TRP A 4 0.37 30.08 -5.93
CA TRP A 4 0.26 29.03 -4.94
C TRP A 4 1.68 28.52 -4.63
N HIS A 5 2.15 28.86 -3.44
CA HIS A 5 3.36 28.31 -2.86
C HIS A 5 3.00 26.92 -2.32
N VAL A 6 3.51 25.86 -2.94
CA VAL A 6 3.37 24.48 -2.43
C VAL A 6 4.39 24.31 -1.30
N PRO A 7 3.97 24.05 -0.05
CA PRO A 7 4.92 23.71 1.01
C PRO A 7 5.57 22.35 0.70
N PRO A 8 6.84 22.13 1.05
CA PRO A 8 7.45 20.82 0.92
C PRO A 8 6.68 19.81 1.77
N ASP A 9 6.21 18.74 1.12
CA ASP A 9 5.50 17.62 1.75
C ASP A 9 6.39 16.94 2.81
N PRO A 10 5.99 16.89 4.09
CA PRO A 10 6.79 16.26 5.14
C PRO A 10 6.61 14.74 5.27
N SER A 11 5.89 14.05 4.37
CA SER A 11 5.46 12.67 4.67
C SER A 11 5.98 11.53 3.79
N PHE A 12 6.73 11.79 2.72
CA PHE A 12 7.38 10.70 1.97
C PHE A 12 8.65 10.21 2.68
N LYS A 13 8.50 9.58 3.85
CA LYS A 13 9.60 8.84 4.47
C LYS A 13 9.77 7.53 3.72
N SER A 14 10.65 7.54 2.72
CA SER A 14 11.33 6.34 2.22
C SER A 14 11.94 5.59 3.40
N ARG A 15 11.21 4.60 3.91
CA ARG A 15 11.70 3.73 4.97
C ARG A 15 12.49 2.62 4.28
N THR A 16 13.76 2.87 4.04
CA THR A 16 14.73 1.80 3.74
C THR A 16 14.80 0.92 4.98
N ALA A 17 14.10 -0.22 4.97
CA ALA A 17 14.15 -1.15 6.09
C ALA A 17 15.56 -1.75 6.18
N GLY A 18 16.16 -1.57 7.36
CA GLY A 18 17.41 -2.22 7.72
C GLY A 18 17.30 -3.73 7.58
N ARG A 19 18.40 -4.33 7.13
CA ARG A 19 18.60 -5.77 6.97
C ARG A 19 18.24 -6.48 8.28
N ALA A 20 17.12 -7.21 8.29
CA ALA A 20 16.72 -8.02 9.44
C ALA A 20 17.50 -9.34 9.41
N THR A 21 18.44 -9.46 10.35
CA THR A 21 19.06 -10.71 10.81
C THR A 21 18.05 -11.51 11.64
N SER A 22 18.11 -12.85 11.51
CA SER A 22 17.29 -13.87 12.22
C SER A 22 15.77 -13.77 12.00
N GLN A 23 15.28 -14.54 11.03
CA GLN A 23 13.91 -14.47 10.49
C GLN A 23 12.89 -15.09 11.46
N ALA A 24 12.33 -14.28 12.36
CA ALA A 24 11.00 -14.57 12.89
C ALA A 24 10.04 -14.74 11.70
N ARG A 25 9.22 -15.79 11.70
CA ARG A 25 8.19 -15.97 10.66
C ARG A 25 7.13 -14.90 10.88
N ILE A 26 7.18 -13.84 10.09
CA ILE A 26 6.16 -12.80 10.09
C ILE A 26 4.92 -13.38 9.41
N GLU A 27 3.80 -13.37 10.10
CA GLU A 27 2.49 -13.71 9.53
C GLU A 27 1.69 -12.46 9.25
N PHE A 28 0.79 -12.55 8.28
CA PHE A 28 -0.20 -11.52 7.99
C PHE A 28 -1.53 -12.17 7.59
N GLU A 29 -2.61 -11.44 7.76
CA GLU A 29 -3.96 -11.73 7.33
C GLU A 29 -4.34 -10.87 6.12
N ILE A 30 -5.10 -11.44 5.19
CA ILE A 30 -5.72 -10.66 4.12
C ILE A 30 -6.99 -10.01 4.63
N THR A 31 -7.04 -8.67 4.61
CA THR A 31 -8.12 -7.88 5.21
C THR A 31 -9.10 -7.31 4.19
N HIS A 32 -8.71 -7.25 2.90
CA HIS A 32 -9.50 -6.60 1.86
C HIS A 32 -10.88 -7.29 1.64
N PRO A 33 -12.01 -6.55 1.67
CA PRO A 33 -13.39 -7.10 1.69
C PRO A 33 -13.72 -7.96 0.46
N TYR A 34 -13.20 -7.58 -0.70
CA TYR A 34 -13.53 -8.22 -1.98
C TYR A 34 -12.54 -9.31 -2.40
N HIS A 35 -11.58 -9.67 -1.53
CA HIS A 35 -10.61 -10.71 -1.84
C HIS A 35 -11.12 -12.11 -1.41
N PRO A 36 -11.04 -13.16 -2.25
CA PRO A 36 -11.55 -14.50 -1.90
C PRO A 36 -10.90 -15.13 -0.66
N TRP A 37 -9.68 -14.73 -0.33
CA TRP A 37 -8.93 -15.22 0.84
C TRP A 37 -9.01 -14.29 2.05
N ARG A 38 -10.00 -13.40 2.11
CA ARG A 38 -10.19 -12.52 3.27
C ARG A 38 -10.27 -13.34 4.56
N GLY A 39 -9.58 -12.90 5.60
CA GLY A 39 -9.49 -13.59 6.91
C GLY A 39 -8.48 -14.74 6.95
N GLN A 40 -7.87 -15.08 5.82
CA GLN A 40 -6.85 -16.13 5.78
C GLN A 40 -5.47 -15.56 6.11
N ARG A 41 -4.71 -16.31 6.91
CA ARG A 41 -3.36 -15.98 7.34
C ARG A 41 -2.30 -16.70 6.52
N PHE A 42 -1.20 -16.01 6.24
CA PHE A 42 -0.05 -16.54 5.51
C PHE A 42 1.26 -16.10 6.13
N VAL A 43 2.31 -16.88 5.88
CA VAL A 43 3.69 -16.52 6.27
C VAL A 43 4.30 -15.66 5.17
N LEU A 44 4.85 -14.50 5.56
CA LEU A 44 5.56 -13.60 4.67
C LEU A 44 6.87 -14.24 4.22
N ALA A 45 6.98 -14.49 2.92
CA ALA A 45 8.24 -14.91 2.31
C ALA A 45 9.15 -13.70 2.05
N THR A 46 8.61 -12.66 1.42
CA THR A 46 9.32 -11.42 1.07
C THR A 46 8.32 -10.26 1.01
N ARG A 47 8.77 -9.05 1.36
CA ARG A 47 8.08 -7.80 1.08
C ARG A 47 9.00 -6.89 0.27
N LYS A 48 8.49 -6.30 -0.82
CA LYS A 48 9.27 -5.38 -1.65
C LYS A 48 8.39 -4.43 -2.45
N GLN A 49 8.98 -3.30 -2.81
CA GLN A 49 8.44 -2.39 -3.81
C GLN A 49 8.54 -3.03 -5.19
N ASN A 50 7.42 -3.11 -5.89
CA ASN A 50 7.30 -3.66 -7.24
C ASN A 50 6.37 -2.74 -8.02
N TRP A 51 6.85 -2.18 -9.14
CA TRP A 51 6.06 -1.30 -10.02
C TRP A 51 5.42 -0.10 -9.31
N GLY A 52 6.10 0.46 -8.29
CA GLY A 52 5.60 1.59 -7.50
C GLY A 52 4.59 1.21 -6.41
N GLU A 53 4.32 -0.09 -6.22
CA GLU A 53 3.43 -0.58 -5.16
C GLU A 53 4.20 -1.47 -4.18
N ASP A 54 3.93 -1.29 -2.89
CA ASP A 54 4.50 -2.15 -1.86
C ASP A 54 3.71 -3.45 -1.75
N ARG A 55 4.41 -4.58 -1.88
CA ARG A 55 3.78 -5.89 -2.02
C ARG A 55 4.33 -6.91 -1.05
N VAL A 56 3.42 -7.72 -0.51
CA VAL A 56 3.74 -8.92 0.26
C VAL A 56 3.73 -10.14 -0.66
N MET A 57 4.72 -11.02 -0.50
CA MET A 57 4.86 -12.26 -1.26
C MET A 57 4.83 -13.44 -0.29
N PHE A 58 4.09 -14.49 -0.65
CA PHE A 58 3.83 -15.66 0.21
C PHE A 58 3.52 -16.90 -0.62
N TYR A 59 3.61 -18.08 -0.01
CA TYR A 59 3.22 -19.33 -0.66
C TYR A 59 1.78 -19.70 -0.29
N ASP A 60 0.97 -20.05 -1.29
CA ASP A 60 -0.37 -20.59 -1.05
C ASP A 60 -0.33 -22.06 -0.60
N ALA A 61 -1.49 -22.62 -0.26
CA ALA A 61 -1.60 -24.02 0.17
C ALA A 61 -1.13 -25.05 -0.88
N ARG A 62 -0.98 -24.64 -2.14
CA ARG A 62 -0.45 -25.47 -3.24
C ARG A 62 1.04 -25.21 -3.48
N GLY A 63 1.70 -24.46 -2.60
CA GLY A 63 3.12 -24.10 -2.73
C GLY A 63 3.41 -23.10 -3.86
N ARG A 64 2.40 -22.40 -4.39
CA ARG A 64 2.63 -21.39 -5.45
C ARG A 64 2.93 -20.04 -4.82
N LEU A 65 3.95 -19.36 -5.33
CA LEU A 65 4.27 -17.99 -4.92
C LEU A 65 3.18 -17.04 -5.40
N ARG A 66 2.59 -16.30 -4.46
CA ARG A 66 1.57 -15.27 -4.67
C ARG A 66 2.11 -13.92 -4.22
N SER A 67 1.51 -12.86 -4.75
CA SER A 67 1.84 -11.50 -4.36
C SER A 67 0.58 -10.66 -4.27
N LEU A 68 0.43 -9.93 -3.16
CA LEU A 68 -0.68 -9.00 -2.93
C LEU A 68 -0.12 -7.63 -2.53
N PRO A 69 -0.87 -6.55 -2.78
CA PRO A 69 -0.58 -5.25 -2.18
C PRO A 69 -0.55 -5.37 -0.65
N ALA A 70 0.43 -4.75 0.00
CA ALA A 70 0.47 -4.70 1.47
C ALA A 70 -0.75 -3.96 2.05
N SER A 71 -1.35 -3.04 1.28
CA SER A 71 -2.59 -2.35 1.64
C SER A 71 -3.82 -3.27 1.77
N TRP A 72 -3.74 -4.50 1.25
CA TRP A 72 -4.81 -5.51 1.35
C TRP A 72 -4.62 -6.46 2.52
N THR A 73 -3.59 -6.25 3.34
CA THR A 73 -3.26 -7.10 4.49
C THR A 73 -3.05 -6.27 5.75
N ASP A 74 -2.92 -6.95 6.89
CA ASP A 74 -2.51 -6.36 8.18
C ASP A 74 -0.98 -6.36 8.37
N ALA A 75 -0.22 -6.63 7.29
CA ALA A 75 1.25 -6.64 7.34
C ALA A 75 1.85 -5.26 7.66
N ASP A 76 1.04 -4.21 7.52
CA ASP A 76 1.32 -2.88 8.02
C ASP A 76 0.59 -2.61 9.33
N GLU A 77 1.28 -1.91 10.22
CA GLU A 77 0.67 -1.36 11.42
C GLU A 77 -0.57 -0.53 11.05
N ILE A 78 -1.64 -0.67 11.83
CA ILE A 78 -2.89 0.02 11.56
C ILE A 78 -2.69 1.52 11.76
N ASP A 79 -2.56 2.24 10.66
CA ASP A 79 -2.45 3.69 10.68
C ASP A 79 -3.73 4.37 11.23
N ALA A 80 -3.59 5.62 11.68
CA ALA A 80 -4.70 6.38 12.28
C ALA A 80 -5.90 6.55 11.33
N PHE A 81 -5.65 6.64 10.01
CA PHE A 81 -6.73 6.73 9.03
C PHE A 81 -7.54 5.43 8.98
N ARG A 82 -6.87 4.26 8.94
CA ARG A 82 -7.54 2.95 8.93
C ARG A 82 -8.35 2.72 10.21
N GLN A 83 -7.86 3.19 11.36
CA GLN A 83 -8.60 3.15 12.62
C GLN A 83 -9.89 3.99 12.55
N ILE A 84 -9.81 5.24 12.08
CA ILE A 84 -10.95 6.16 11.97
C ILE A 84 -11.95 5.69 10.90
N ALA A 85 -11.44 5.21 9.77
CA ALA A 85 -12.25 4.73 8.66
C ALA A 85 -13.09 3.53 9.09
N ALA A 86 -12.57 2.65 9.96
CA ALA A 86 -13.26 1.47 10.48
C ALA A 86 -13.90 0.62 9.37
N GLY A 87 -13.18 0.46 8.25
CA GLY A 87 -13.65 -0.27 7.06
C GLY A 87 -14.68 0.46 6.19
N ARG A 88 -15.03 1.72 6.50
CA ARG A 88 -15.96 2.54 5.70
C ARG A 88 -15.30 3.25 4.53
N SER A 89 -13.97 3.36 4.54
CA SER A 89 -13.18 3.92 3.45
C SER A 89 -11.88 3.15 3.27
N PHE A 90 -11.53 2.87 2.02
CA PHE A 90 -10.33 2.10 1.64
C PHE A 90 -9.24 2.96 0.98
N SER A 91 -9.57 4.18 0.57
CA SER A 91 -8.63 5.13 -0.04
C SER A 91 -8.47 6.35 0.86
N ARG A 92 -7.24 6.81 1.07
CA ARG A 92 -7.01 8.05 1.81
C ARG A 92 -7.43 9.24 0.94
N PRO A 93 -7.95 10.32 1.54
CA PRO A 93 -8.27 11.54 0.80
C PRO A 93 -7.08 12.10 0.01
N ASP A 94 -5.87 12.02 0.58
CA ASP A 94 -4.64 12.47 -0.06
C ASP A 94 -4.30 11.64 -1.31
N ASP A 95 -4.47 10.32 -1.25
CA ASP A 95 -4.25 9.43 -2.39
C ASP A 95 -5.24 9.75 -3.54
N LEU A 96 -6.51 10.03 -3.21
CA LEU A 96 -7.51 10.43 -4.20
C LEU A 96 -7.20 11.79 -4.83
N SER A 97 -6.71 12.74 -4.04
CA SER A 97 -6.28 14.06 -4.52
C SER A 97 -5.06 13.95 -5.44
N ALA A 98 -4.07 13.15 -5.05
CA ALA A 98 -2.90 12.86 -5.86
C ALA A 98 -3.28 12.15 -7.18
N LEU A 99 -4.20 11.19 -7.13
CA LEU A 99 -4.72 10.51 -8.31
C LEU A 99 -5.45 11.48 -9.25
N ALA A 100 -6.30 12.35 -8.73
CA ALA A 100 -7.00 13.36 -9.52
C ALA A 100 -6.01 14.30 -10.23
N SER A 101 -4.95 14.71 -9.53
CA SER A 101 -3.89 15.56 -10.08
C SER A 101 -3.10 14.85 -11.19
N LEU A 102 -2.77 13.58 -10.99
CA LEU A 102 -2.10 12.75 -12.00
C LEU A 102 -2.96 12.59 -13.26
N ILE A 103 -4.25 12.33 -13.11
CA ILE A 103 -5.19 12.21 -14.24
C ILE A 103 -5.27 13.52 -15.02
N ALA A 104 -5.33 14.67 -14.34
CA ALA A 104 -5.33 15.97 -14.99
C ALA A 104 -4.06 16.18 -15.82
N HIS A 105 -2.89 15.89 -15.24
CA HIS A 105 -1.61 16.02 -15.94
C HIS A 105 -1.50 15.13 -17.17
N ILE A 106 -1.96 13.87 -17.08
CA ILE A 106 -1.96 12.94 -18.22
C ILE A 106 -2.87 13.44 -19.35
N LYS A 107 -4.03 14.02 -19.01
CA LYS A 107 -4.97 14.57 -20.00
C LYS A 107 -4.39 15.77 -20.74
N ASP A 108 -3.70 16.66 -20.03
CA ASP A 108 -3.06 17.83 -20.64
C ASP A 108 -1.98 17.41 -21.63
N ARG A 109 -1.12 16.46 -21.24
CA ARG A 109 -0.06 15.90 -22.10
C ARG A 109 -0.55 15.19 -23.37
N HIS A 110 -1.80 14.70 -23.38
CA HIS A 110 -2.38 14.02 -24.54
C HIS A 110 -3.10 15.00 -25.49
N ARG A 111 -3.28 16.27 -25.08
CA ARG A 111 -3.91 17.31 -25.91
C ARG A 111 -2.89 18.13 -26.71
N GLU A 112 -1.61 18.04 -26.36
CA GLU A 112 -0.46 18.56 -27.11
C GLU A 112 -0.07 17.62 -28.25
#